data_AF-A0A3P6AA18-F1
#
_entry.id   AF-A0A3P6AA18-F1
#
_cell.length_a   1.000
_cell.length_b   1.000
_cell.length_c   1.000
_cell.angle_alpha   90.00
_cell.angle_beta   90.00
_cell.angle_gamma   90.00
#
_symmetry.space_group_name_H-M   'P 1'
#
loop_
_entity.id
_entity.type
_entity.pdbx_description
1 polymer ?
#
loop_
_entity_poly.entity_id
_entity_poly.type
_entity_poly.pdbx_seq_one_letter_code
_entity_poly.pdbx_strand_id
1 'polypeptide(L)'
;MVQLANAKEAEMIQDGQIHALINQKDGMVRFLEDPEQYKTSEMIEIMDSVIQRTIGVSKNLIAMDESLSCDPLYLGKVGRERQRYDFGDDFDTVPQKFSM
;
A
#
# COMPACT_ATOMS: atom_id res chain seq x y z
N MET A 1 -5.58 28.18 21.40
CA MET A 1 -4.31 28.10 22.14
C MET A 1 -4.41 26.93 23.09
N VAL A 2 -3.43 26.04 23.10
CA VAL A 2 -3.41 24.85 23.98
C VAL A 2 -2.26 25.04 24.97
N GLN A 3 -2.55 24.76 26.23
CA GLN A 3 -1.68 25.10 27.35
C GLN A 3 -1.08 23.81 27.91
N LEU A 4 0.12 23.48 27.46
CA LEU A 4 1.01 22.44 27.97
C LEU A 4 2.38 22.72 27.33
N ALA A 5 3.43 22.79 28.14
CA ALA A 5 4.80 22.84 27.66
C ALA A 5 5.54 21.70 28.36
N ASN A 6 5.40 20.49 27.81
CA ASN A 6 6.10 19.31 28.29
C ASN A 6 7.33 19.04 27.42
N ALA A 7 8.37 18.39 27.98
CA ALA A 7 9.62 18.09 27.28
C ALA A 7 9.41 17.36 25.93
N LYS A 8 8.34 16.57 25.81
CA LYS A 8 7.96 15.85 24.59
C LYS A 8 7.57 16.76 23.42
N GLU A 9 6.88 17.87 23.67
CA GLU A 9 6.47 18.77 22.59
C GLU A 9 7.67 19.54 22.03
N ALA A 10 8.65 19.86 22.90
CA ALA A 10 9.91 20.46 22.48
C ALA A 10 10.72 19.51 21.59
N GLU A 11 10.77 18.22 21.94
CA GLU A 11 11.41 17.18 21.13
C GLU A 11 10.76 17.05 19.75
N MET A 12 9.42 16.99 19.69
CA MET A 12 8.68 16.89 18.43
C MET A 12 8.85 18.13 17.53
N ILE A 13 9.02 19.32 18.10
CA ILE A 13 9.33 20.55 17.34
C ILE A 13 10.76 20.50 16.82
N GLN A 14 11.72 20.07 17.64
CA GLN A 14 13.13 19.97 17.25
C GLN A 14 13.36 18.93 16.14
N ASP A 15 12.61 17.83 16.19
CA ASP A 15 12.63 16.79 15.16
C ASP A 15 11.89 17.20 13.86
N GLY A 16 11.27 18.39 13.83
CA GLY A 16 10.50 18.86 12.67
C GLY A 16 9.19 18.12 12.44
N GLN A 17 8.74 17.31 13.41
CA GLN A 17 7.47 16.57 13.33
C GLN A 17 6.25 17.47 13.51
N ILE A 18 6.41 18.56 14.27
CA ILE A 18 5.38 19.57 14.50
C ILE A 18 5.96 20.94 14.20
N HIS A 19 5.29 21.69 13.33
CA HIS A 19 5.62 23.10 13.13
C HIS A 19 4.93 23.97 14.19
N ALA A 20 5.63 24.28 15.28
CA ALA A 20 5.10 25.11 16.36
C ALA A 20 6.20 25.88 17.11
N LEU A 21 5.79 26.87 17.88
CA LEU A 21 6.65 27.63 18.80
C LEU A 21 6.16 27.45 20.24
N ILE A 22 7.11 27.28 21.17
CA ILE A 22 6.83 27.25 22.61
C ILE A 22 7.13 28.63 23.20
N ASN A 23 6.12 29.26 23.79
CA ASN A 23 6.30 30.45 24.62
C ASN A 23 6.50 30.00 26.07
N GLN A 24 7.76 29.94 26.52
CA GLN A 24 8.12 29.52 27.87
C GLN A 24 7.66 30.50 28.97
N LYS A 25 7.40 31.77 28.64
CA LYS A 25 6.90 32.75 29.62
C LYS A 25 5.46 32.44 30.04
N ASP A 26 4.66 31.99 29.08
CA ASP A 26 3.22 31.78 29.27
C ASP A 26 2.84 30.29 29.31
N GLY A 27 3.82 29.39 29.11
CA GLY A 27 3.65 27.94 29.08
C GLY A 27 2.79 27.43 27.92
N MET A 28 2.71 28.19 26.83
CA MET A 28 1.80 27.90 25.71
C MET A 28 2.55 27.46 24.46
N VAL A 29 1.89 26.59 23.68
CA VAL A 29 2.33 26.18 22.35
C VAL A 29 1.48 26.86 21.30
N ARG A 30 2.14 27.49 20.33
CA ARG A 30 1.53 28.08 19.15
C ARG A 30 1.90 27.26 17.92
N PHE A 31 0.95 26.50 17.41
CA PHE A 31 1.08 25.84 16.11
C PHE A 31 1.14 26.90 15.01
N LEU A 32 2.06 26.70 14.08
CA LEU A 32 2.17 27.50 12.86
C LEU A 32 1.68 26.66 11.68
N GLU A 33 1.38 27.34 10.59
CA GLU A 33 1.17 26.66 9.31
C GLU A 33 2.49 26.05 8.85
N ASP A 34 2.38 24.93 8.14
CA ASP A 34 3.52 24.31 7.47
C ASP A 34 4.11 25.32 6.46
N PRO A 35 5.40 25.68 6.56
CA PRO A 35 6.06 26.62 5.66
C PRO A 35 6.31 26.01 4.28
N GLU A 36 6.19 24.68 4.14
CA GLU A 36 6.42 23.98 2.89
C GLU A 36 5.37 24.40 1.85
N GLN A 37 5.86 24.86 0.70
CA GLN A 37 5.03 25.40 -0.37
C GLN A 37 5.10 24.56 -1.66
N TYR A 38 5.94 23.52 -1.69
CA TYR A 38 6.08 22.58 -2.80
C TYR A 38 6.35 23.23 -4.17
N LYS A 39 6.88 24.45 -4.17
CA LYS A 39 7.07 25.29 -5.37
C LYS A 39 8.53 25.41 -5.78
N THR A 40 9.41 24.58 -5.24
CA THR A 40 10.85 24.59 -5.51
C THR A 40 11.19 23.61 -6.62
N SER A 41 12.28 23.87 -7.36
CA SER A 41 12.80 22.92 -8.36
C SER A 41 13.22 21.60 -7.73
N GLU A 42 13.75 21.65 -6.50
CA GLU A 42 14.08 20.46 -5.72
C GLU A 42 12.88 19.54 -5.50
N MET A 43 11.69 20.10 -5.21
CA MET A 43 10.49 19.29 -5.06
C MET A 43 10.12 18.58 -6.37
N ILE A 44 10.32 19.22 -7.52
CA ILE A 44 10.10 18.61 -8.83
C ILE A 44 11.05 17.43 -9.04
N GLU A 45 12.34 17.59 -8.70
CA GLU A 45 13.34 16.53 -8.78
C GLU A 45 13.02 15.35 -7.87
N ILE A 46 12.56 15.63 -6.64
CA ILE A 46 12.08 14.60 -5.71
C ILE A 46 10.88 13.85 -6.31
N MET A 47 9.90 14.57 -6.85
CA MET A 47 8.71 13.96 -7.45
C MET A 47 9.08 13.08 -8.66
N ASP A 48 9.94 13.55 -9.55
CA ASP A 48 10.41 12.74 -10.68
C ASP A 48 11.13 11.48 -10.20
N SER A 49 12.03 11.59 -9.22
CA SER A 49 12.71 10.45 -8.63
C SER A 49 11.74 9.41 -8.05
N VAL A 50 10.71 9.87 -7.34
CA VAL A 50 9.66 8.98 -6.79
C VAL A 50 8.85 8.31 -7.90
N ILE A 51 8.49 9.04 -8.96
CA ILE A 51 7.79 8.48 -10.14
C ILE A 51 8.65 7.40 -10.80
N GLN A 52 9.92 7.70 -11.10
CA GLN A 52 10.82 6.75 -11.75
C GLN A 52 11.02 5.48 -10.92
N ARG A 53 11.20 5.63 -9.60
CA ARG A 53 11.29 4.48 -8.68
C ARG A 53 10.02 3.64 -8.69
N THR A 54 8.85 4.28 -8.68
CA THR A 54 7.56 3.61 -8.70
C THR A 54 7.36 2.82 -10.01
N ILE A 55 7.71 3.43 -11.14
CA ILE A 55 7.70 2.75 -12.45
C ILE A 55 8.65 1.55 -12.45
N GLY A 56 9.84 1.69 -11.88
CA GLY A 56 10.82 0.61 -11.76
C GLY A 56 10.26 -0.59 -10.97
N VAL A 57 9.62 -0.32 -9.83
CA VAL A 57 8.96 -1.37 -9.03
C VAL A 57 7.83 -2.03 -9.81
N SER A 58 6.99 -1.26 -10.50
CA SER A 58 5.88 -1.79 -11.31
C SER A 58 6.39 -2.74 -12.42
N LYS A 59 7.45 -2.36 -13.13
CA LYS A 59 8.08 -3.22 -14.14
C LYS A 59 8.61 -4.53 -13.56
N ASN A 60 9.26 -4.47 -12.40
CA ASN A 60 9.74 -5.66 -11.73
C ASN A 60 8.58 -6.59 -11.34
N LEU A 61 7.47 -6.03 -10.85
CA LEU A 61 6.29 -6.81 -10.48
C LEU A 61 5.68 -7.52 -11.69
N ILE A 62 5.53 -6.83 -12.82
CA ILE A 62 5.05 -7.42 -14.07
C ILE A 62 5.97 -8.56 -14.53
N ALA A 63 7.29 -8.35 -14.53
CA ALA A 63 8.24 -9.38 -14.93
C ALA A 63 8.17 -10.62 -14.01
N MET A 64 7.99 -10.42 -12.71
CA MET A 64 7.77 -11.54 -11.77
C MET A 64 6.46 -12.27 -12.05
N ASP A 65 5.38 -11.54 -12.30
CA ASP A 65 4.06 -12.12 -12.61
C ASP A 65 4.10 -12.95 -13.90
N GLU A 66 4.74 -12.45 -14.96
CA GLU A 66 4.96 -13.18 -16.21
C GLU A 66 5.79 -14.45 -15.98
N SER A 67 6.86 -14.36 -15.18
CA SER A 67 7.72 -15.50 -14.86
C SER A 67 6.97 -16.58 -14.08
N LEU A 68 6.14 -16.20 -13.10
CA LEU A 68 5.36 -17.13 -12.29
C LEU A 68 4.23 -17.75 -13.11
N SER A 69 3.59 -16.97 -13.98
CA SER A 69 2.50 -17.43 -14.86
C SER A 69 2.95 -18.52 -15.82
N CYS A 70 4.23 -18.58 -16.17
CA CYS A 70 4.81 -19.62 -17.02
C CYS A 70 5.58 -20.72 -16.24
N ASP A 71 5.70 -20.61 -14.90
CA ASP A 71 6.46 -21.57 -14.09
C ASP A 71 5.72 -22.93 -14.01
N PRO A 72 6.29 -24.02 -14.57
CA PRO A 72 5.65 -25.34 -14.57
C PRO A 72 5.38 -25.89 -13.16
N LEU A 73 6.21 -25.58 -12.17
CA LEU A 73 6.03 -26.03 -10.79
C LEU A 73 4.86 -25.33 -10.11
N TYR A 74 4.67 -24.03 -10.41
CA TYR A 74 3.55 -23.24 -9.95
C TYR A 74 2.25 -23.69 -10.62
N LEU A 75 2.25 -23.77 -11.95
CA LEU A 75 1.09 -24.20 -12.75
C LEU A 75 0.62 -25.62 -12.38
N GLY A 76 1.55 -26.54 -12.12
CA GLY A 76 1.25 -27.91 -11.69
C GLY A 76 0.53 -27.97 -10.33
N LYS A 77 0.75 -27.00 -9.43
CA LYS A 77 0.04 -26.90 -8.15
C LYS A 77 -1.34 -26.26 -8.32
N VAL A 78 -1.40 -25.13 -9.02
CA VAL A 78 -2.66 -24.40 -9.26
C VAL A 78 -3.66 -25.25 -10.05
N GLY A 79 -3.21 -25.98 -11.07
CA GLY A 79 -4.07 -26.88 -11.85
C GLY A 79 -4.67 -28.03 -11.03
N ARG A 80 -3.90 -28.56 -10.07
CA ARG A 80 -4.37 -29.63 -9.16
C ARG A 80 -5.34 -29.12 -8.10
N GLU A 81 -5.15 -27.89 -7.62
CA GLU A 81 -6.02 -27.28 -6.62
C GLU A 81 -7.37 -26.87 -7.21
N ARG A 82 -7.42 -26.45 -8.49
CA ARG A 82 -8.68 -26.22 -9.22
C ARG A 82 -9.51 -27.50 -9.42
N GLN A 83 -8.87 -28.63 -9.69
CA GLN A 83 -9.56 -29.93 -9.82
C GLN A 83 -10.16 -30.44 -8.49
N ARG A 84 -9.65 -29.99 -7.33
CA ARG A 84 -10.19 -30.40 -6.02
C ARG A 84 -11.56 -29.79 -5.69
N TYR A 85 -11.98 -28.74 -6.38
CA TYR A 85 -13.30 -28.12 -6.21
C TYR A 85 -14.27 -28.44 -7.37
N ASP A 86 -13.82 -29.21 -8.37
CA ASP A 86 -14.69 -29.76 -9.40
C ASP A 86 -15.36 -31.02 -8.81
N PHE A 87 -16.41 -30.80 -8.01
CA PHE A 87 -17.35 -31.86 -7.65
C PHE A 87 -17.93 -32.39 -8.95
N GLY A 88 -17.44 -33.57 -9.36
CA GLY A 88 -17.78 -34.19 -10.62
C GLY A 88 -19.28 -34.44 -10.81
N ASP A 89 -19.68 -34.59 -12.07
CA ASP A 89 -20.46 -35.70 -12.63
C ASP A 89 -21.58 -36.40 -11.81
N ASP A 90 -22.12 -35.79 -10.76
CA ASP A 90 -23.24 -36.30 -9.96
C ASP A 90 -24.58 -35.68 -10.40
N PHE A 91 -24.83 -35.61 -11.71
CA PHE A 91 -26.22 -35.57 -12.20
C PHE A 91 -26.69 -37.01 -12.44
N ASP A 92 -27.00 -37.64 -11.32
CA ASP A 92 -27.66 -38.94 -11.23
C ASP A 92 -28.93 -39.01 -12.10
N THR A 93 -28.86 -39.86 -13.11
CA THR A 93 -29.89 -40.86 -13.46
C THR A 93 -31.34 -40.37 -13.58
N VAL A 94 -31.69 -39.72 -14.70
CA VAL A 94 -33.09 -39.56 -15.11
C VAL A 94 -33.61 -40.92 -15.61
N PRO A 95 -34.68 -41.52 -15.06
CA PRO A 95 -35.13 -42.83 -15.51
C PRO A 95 -35.75 -42.71 -16.91
N GLN A 96 -35.13 -43.34 -17.91
CA GLN A 96 -35.75 -43.56 -19.21
C GLN A 96 -36.90 -44.58 -19.04
N LYS A 97 -38.12 -44.08 -18.82
CA LYS A 97 -39.31 -44.91 -18.98
C LYS A 97 -39.49 -45.23 -20.46
N PHE A 98 -39.30 -46.50 -20.80
CA PHE A 98 -39.82 -47.11 -22.01
C PHE A 98 -41.36 -47.04 -22.00
N SER A 99 -41.96 -46.58 -23.09
CA SER A 99 -43.25 -47.12 -23.52
C SER A 99 -43.17 -47.49 -25.00
N MET A 100 -43.62 -48.72 -25.26
CA MET A 100 -43.83 -49.37 -26.56
C MET A 100 -44.91 -48.66 -27.38
#